data_AF-A0A7G5C4X9-F1
#
_entry.id   AF-A0A7G5C4X9-F1
#
_cell.length_a   1.000
_cell.length_b   1.000
_cell.length_c   1.000
_cell.angle_alpha   90.00
_cell.angle_beta   90.00
_cell.angle_gamma   90.00
#
_symmetry.space_group_name_H-M   'P 1'
#
loop_
_entity.id
_entity.type
_entity.pdbx_description
1 polymer ?
#
loop_
_entity_poly.entity_id
_entity_poly.type
_entity_poly.pdbx_seq_one_letter_code
_entity_poly.pdbx_strand_id
1 'polypeptide(L)'
;MAPRGKKNPYYRTNEQLADDVFHILQSESLSIGAKHAVVFEVTWLWTEAEGKYTGCKFWSKQALEHIDKPQGVKSKILRHDHVVPRNYIVKRLLFGELMSRQEVYKFLNDNLIGCIVTKEEDDLLNENGYQREMPKGWSFGGDVWARYKATDIEIHQISWNKKIGSTSGE
;
A
#
# COMPACT_ATOMS: atom_id res chain seq x y z
N MET A 1 -3.65 10.96 -3.28
CA MET A 1 -5.05 11.46 -3.26
C MET A 1 -5.42 11.76 -1.81
N ALA A 2 -6.43 12.59 -1.53
CA ALA A 2 -6.98 12.67 -0.17
C ALA A 2 -7.72 11.35 0.14
N PRO A 3 -7.73 10.85 1.40
CA PRO A 3 -8.58 9.71 1.75
C PRO A 3 -10.01 10.03 1.33
N ARG A 4 -10.61 9.14 0.53
CA ARG A 4 -12.00 9.29 0.11
C ARG A 4 -12.82 9.11 1.39
N GLY A 5 -13.29 10.21 1.98
CA GLY A 5 -14.13 10.11 3.17
C GLY A 5 -15.37 9.25 2.85
N LYS A 6 -15.99 8.64 3.87
CA LYS A 6 -17.18 7.77 3.72
C LYS A 6 -18.36 8.41 2.96
N LYS A 7 -18.35 9.74 2.81
CA LYS A 7 -19.34 10.51 2.03
C LYS A 7 -19.06 10.53 0.51
N ASN A 8 -17.90 10.06 0.06
CA ASN A 8 -17.55 9.98 -1.35
C ASN A 8 -18.27 8.75 -1.95
N PRO A 9 -19.04 8.90 -3.05
CA PRO A 9 -19.75 7.77 -3.67
C PRO A 9 -18.81 6.68 -4.22
N TYR A 10 -17.53 6.99 -4.41
CA TYR A 10 -16.49 6.05 -4.84
C TYR A 10 -15.66 5.48 -3.67
N TYR A 11 -16.09 5.71 -2.42
CA TYR A 11 -15.49 5.09 -1.24
C TYR A 11 -15.80 3.59 -1.24
N ARG A 12 -14.78 2.77 -0.91
CA ARG A 12 -14.88 1.32 -0.77
C ARG A 12 -14.10 0.90 0.47
N THR A 13 -14.63 -0.05 1.24
CA THR A 13 -13.88 -0.70 2.32
C THR A 13 -12.88 -1.72 1.75
N ASN A 14 -11.92 -2.17 2.56
CA ASN A 14 -10.98 -3.21 2.13
C ASN A 14 -11.72 -4.51 1.78
N GLU A 15 -12.81 -4.85 2.46
CA GLU A 15 -13.66 -6.00 2.11
C GLU A 15 -14.27 -5.84 0.72
N GLN A 16 -14.81 -4.66 0.40
CA GLN A 16 -15.36 -4.37 -0.93
C GLN A 16 -14.27 -4.40 -2.02
N LEU A 17 -13.07 -3.88 -1.72
CA LEU A 17 -11.94 -3.94 -2.64
C LEU A 17 -11.48 -5.39 -2.88
N ALA A 18 -11.47 -6.24 -1.85
CA ALA A 18 -11.16 -7.66 -2.01
C ALA A 18 -12.23 -8.38 -2.84
N ASP A 19 -13.51 -8.02 -2.67
CA ASP A 19 -14.62 -8.55 -3.48
C ASP A 19 -14.50 -8.16 -4.93
N ASP A 20 -14.21 -6.88 -5.21
CA ASP A 20 -13.95 -6.38 -6.56
C ASP A 20 -12.84 -7.21 -7.24
N VAL A 21 -11.71 -7.42 -6.55
CA VAL A 21 -10.59 -8.23 -7.06
C VAL A 21 -11.04 -9.67 -7.30
N PHE A 22 -11.68 -10.32 -6.33
CA PHE A 22 -12.12 -11.70 -6.45
C PHE A 22 -13.03 -11.90 -7.68
N HIS A 23 -14.07 -11.07 -7.84
CA HIS A 23 -15.00 -11.21 -8.96
C HIS A 23 -14.34 -10.92 -10.32
N ILE A 24 -13.42 -9.96 -10.37
CA ILE A 24 -12.71 -9.59 -11.61
C ILE A 24 -11.74 -10.68 -12.05
N LEU A 25 -11.03 -11.30 -11.11
CA LEU A 25 -10.14 -12.42 -11.42
C LEU A 25 -10.92 -13.60 -12.02
N GLN A 26 -12.10 -13.91 -11.47
CA GLN A 26 -12.97 -15.01 -11.90
C GLN A 26 -13.76 -14.71 -13.19
N SER A 27 -13.83 -13.45 -13.62
CA SER A 27 -14.62 -13.08 -14.80
C SER A 27 -13.99 -13.62 -16.09
N GLU A 28 -14.74 -14.43 -16.85
CA GLU A 28 -14.32 -14.92 -18.16
C GLU A 28 -14.52 -13.87 -19.28
N SER A 29 -15.41 -12.90 -19.06
CA SER A 29 -15.77 -11.89 -20.06
C SER A 29 -14.82 -10.69 -20.11
N LEU A 30 -13.96 -10.52 -19.10
CA LEU A 30 -13.02 -9.41 -19.02
C LEU A 30 -11.66 -9.77 -19.61
N SER A 31 -11.14 -8.88 -20.45
CA SER A 31 -9.76 -8.99 -20.94
C SER A 31 -8.75 -8.87 -19.81
N ILE A 32 -7.56 -9.43 -19.98
CA ILE A 32 -6.49 -9.33 -19.00
C ILE A 32 -6.10 -7.88 -18.69
N GLY A 33 -6.20 -6.98 -19.69
CA GLY A 33 -5.95 -5.55 -19.50
C GLY A 33 -6.99 -4.88 -18.59
N ALA A 34 -8.27 -5.23 -18.74
CA ALA A 34 -9.32 -4.74 -17.86
C ALA A 34 -9.15 -5.27 -16.42
N LYS A 35 -8.81 -6.56 -16.27
CA LYS A 35 -8.49 -7.14 -14.96
C LYS A 35 -7.30 -6.43 -14.31
N HIS A 36 -6.22 -6.23 -15.07
CA HIS A 36 -5.04 -5.51 -14.61
C HIS A 36 -5.38 -4.10 -14.12
N ALA A 37 -6.15 -3.33 -14.90
CA ALA A 37 -6.50 -1.95 -14.54
C ALA A 37 -7.17 -1.88 -13.16
N VAL A 38 -8.13 -2.77 -12.88
CA VAL A 38 -8.82 -2.75 -11.59
C VAL A 38 -7.94 -3.26 -10.46
N VAL A 39 -7.26 -4.40 -10.64
CA VAL A 39 -6.38 -4.95 -9.59
C VAL A 39 -5.27 -3.95 -9.23
N PHE A 40 -4.68 -3.28 -10.23
CA PHE A 40 -3.64 -2.27 -10.01
C PHE A 40 -4.16 -1.06 -9.23
N GLU A 41 -5.37 -0.56 -9.52
CA GLU A 41 -5.99 0.52 -8.75
C GLU A 41 -6.27 0.08 -7.30
N VAL A 42 -6.75 -1.15 -7.09
CA VAL A 42 -6.99 -1.71 -5.75
C VAL A 42 -5.71 -1.71 -4.91
N THR A 43 -4.55 -2.05 -5.50
CA THR A 43 -3.27 -2.03 -4.75
C THR A 43 -2.96 -0.66 -4.13
N TRP A 44 -3.37 0.42 -4.79
CA TRP A 44 -3.16 1.78 -4.31
C TRP A 44 -4.16 2.14 -3.21
N LEU A 45 -5.45 1.89 -3.48
CA LEU A 45 -6.53 2.23 -2.55
C LEU A 45 -6.40 1.48 -1.22
N TRP A 46 -5.92 0.24 -1.27
CA TRP A 46 -5.74 -0.59 -0.09
C TRP A 46 -4.75 0.01 0.91
N THR A 47 -3.57 0.45 0.44
CA THR A 47 -2.52 0.96 1.33
C THR A 47 -2.81 2.37 1.82
N GLU A 48 -3.61 3.16 1.08
CA GLU A 48 -4.05 4.50 1.49
C GLU A 48 -5.43 4.51 2.21
N ALA A 49 -6.02 3.36 2.52
CA ALA A 49 -7.40 3.27 3.05
C ALA A 49 -7.61 4.06 4.36
N GLU A 50 -6.60 4.11 5.23
CA GLU A 50 -6.64 4.88 6.49
C GLU A 50 -6.07 6.30 6.35
N GLY A 51 -5.66 6.69 5.14
CA GLY A 51 -4.99 7.93 4.83
C GLY A 51 -3.61 7.71 4.22
N LYS A 52 -3.14 8.69 3.44
CA LYS A 52 -1.86 8.59 2.72
C LYS A 52 -0.64 8.55 3.64
N TYR A 53 -0.66 9.30 4.76
CA TYR A 53 0.44 9.33 5.73
C TYR A 53 -0.08 8.96 7.12
N THR A 54 -1.01 9.77 7.65
CA THR A 54 -1.75 9.42 8.86
C THR A 54 -2.52 8.13 8.62
N GLY A 55 -2.37 7.15 9.50
CA GLY A 55 -2.93 5.80 9.35
C GLY A 55 -1.92 4.77 8.85
N CYS A 56 -0.86 5.18 8.13
CA CYS A 56 0.19 4.27 7.72
C CYS A 56 1.02 3.82 8.94
N LYS A 57 1.12 2.50 9.15
CA LYS A 57 1.76 1.90 10.33
C LYS A 57 3.29 1.91 10.27
N PHE A 58 3.88 1.95 9.09
CA PHE A 58 5.31 1.78 8.89
C PHE A 58 5.94 3.04 8.33
N TRP A 59 7.03 3.46 8.95
CA TRP A 59 7.74 4.69 8.63
C TRP A 59 9.24 4.43 8.70
N SER A 60 10.01 4.98 7.78
CA SER A 60 11.46 5.04 7.96
C SER A 60 11.81 5.96 9.12
N LYS A 61 12.98 5.73 9.71
CA LYS A 61 13.53 6.58 10.77
C LYS A 61 13.60 8.05 10.37
N GLN A 62 14.07 8.35 9.15
CA GLN A 62 14.15 9.73 8.68
C GLN A 62 12.76 10.34 8.44
N ALA A 63 11.82 9.57 7.89
CA ALA A 63 10.46 10.04 7.68
C ALA A 63 9.74 10.41 9.00
N LEU A 64 10.05 9.73 10.10
CA LEU A 64 9.49 10.02 11.42
C LEU A 64 9.81 11.44 11.91
N GLU A 65 10.94 12.02 11.52
CA GLU A 65 11.30 13.41 11.85
C GLU A 65 10.32 14.44 11.26
N HIS A 66 9.46 13.99 10.34
CA HIS A 66 8.47 14.81 9.65
C HIS A 66 7.02 14.44 9.99
N ILE A 67 6.81 13.56 10.99
CA ILE A 67 5.48 13.03 11.34
C ILE A 67 4.50 14.13 11.77
N ASP A 68 4.96 15.22 12.37
CA ASP A 68 4.10 16.33 12.82
C ASP A 68 3.92 17.43 11.77
N LYS A 69 4.59 17.33 10.62
CA LYS A 69 4.49 18.35 9.57
C LYS A 69 3.06 18.37 8.98
N PRO A 70 2.57 19.55 8.57
CA PRO A 70 1.30 19.66 7.86
C PRO A 70 1.28 18.83 6.57
N GLN A 71 0.10 18.35 6.16
CA GLN A 71 -0.08 17.48 4.99
C GLN A 71 0.56 18.04 3.70
N GLY A 72 0.43 19.35 3.45
CA GLY A 72 1.00 20.00 2.27
C GLY A 72 2.52 20.10 2.27
N VAL A 73 3.15 20.02 3.45
CA VAL A 73 4.61 19.92 3.60
C VAL A 73 5.03 18.46 3.43
N LYS A 74 4.35 17.52 4.11
CA LYS A 74 4.58 16.08 3.97
C LYS A 74 4.54 15.64 2.51
N SER A 75 3.58 16.13 1.72
CA SER A 75 3.47 15.77 0.30
C SER A 75 4.66 16.18 -0.57
N LYS A 76 5.49 17.13 -0.11
CA LYS A 76 6.70 17.54 -0.83
C LYS A 76 7.88 16.64 -0.47
N ILE A 77 8.01 16.29 0.81
CA ILE A 77 9.21 15.64 1.37
C ILE A 77 9.06 14.13 1.66
N LEU A 78 7.84 13.61 1.73
CA LEU A 78 7.57 12.21 2.01
C LEU A 78 6.97 11.49 0.80
N ARG A 79 7.17 10.18 0.76
CA ARG A 79 6.58 9.26 -0.21
C ARG A 79 5.86 8.14 0.53
N HIS A 80 4.77 7.68 -0.08
CA HIS A 80 4.08 6.47 0.34
C HIS A 80 4.55 5.38 -0.63
N ASP A 81 5.42 4.52 -0.14
CA ASP A 81 5.98 3.41 -0.90
C ASP A 81 5.22 2.12 -0.62
N HIS A 82 5.15 1.25 -1.61
CA HIS A 82 4.58 -0.09 -1.49
C HIS A 82 5.73 -1.06 -1.16
N VAL A 83 5.75 -1.60 0.06
CA VAL A 83 6.83 -2.43 0.61
C VAL A 83 7.24 -3.57 -0.32
N VAL A 84 6.26 -4.22 -0.96
CA VAL A 84 6.47 -5.07 -2.13
C VAL A 84 5.99 -4.29 -3.36
N PRO A 85 6.81 -4.16 -4.42
CA PRO A 85 6.40 -3.46 -5.64
C PRO A 85 5.09 -4.02 -6.21
N ARG A 86 4.17 -3.13 -6.57
CA ARG A 86 2.79 -3.48 -6.94
C ARG A 86 2.71 -4.45 -8.12
N ASN A 87 3.63 -4.36 -9.08
CA ASN A 87 3.72 -5.26 -10.22
C ASN A 87 3.86 -6.73 -9.79
N TYR A 88 4.59 -7.03 -8.70
CA TYR A 88 4.66 -8.39 -8.16
C TYR A 88 3.29 -8.83 -7.66
N ILE A 89 2.61 -7.99 -6.89
CA ILE A 89 1.28 -8.29 -6.33
C ILE A 89 0.26 -8.54 -7.44
N VAL A 90 0.20 -7.63 -8.43
CA VAL A 90 -0.70 -7.75 -9.57
C VAL A 90 -0.40 -9.00 -10.38
N LYS A 91 0.88 -9.30 -10.65
CA LYS A 91 1.28 -10.51 -11.38
C LYS A 91 0.86 -11.78 -10.64
N ARG A 92 1.03 -11.83 -9.31
CA ARG A 92 0.60 -12.98 -8.49
C ARG A 92 -0.91 -13.18 -8.50
N LEU A 93 -1.69 -12.09 -8.51
CA LEU A 93 -3.16 -12.14 -8.58
C LEU A 93 -3.66 -12.56 -9.96
N LEU A 94 -3.07 -12.04 -11.04
CA LEU A 94 -3.54 -12.29 -12.41
C LEU A 94 -3.09 -13.64 -12.98
N PHE A 95 -1.89 -14.11 -12.61
CA PHE A 95 -1.25 -15.27 -13.25
C PHE A 95 -0.84 -16.37 -12.28
N GLY A 96 -1.08 -16.19 -10.98
CA GLY A 96 -0.87 -17.25 -9.99
C GLY A 96 -2.08 -18.17 -9.87
N GLU A 97 -2.00 -19.09 -8.91
CA GLU A 97 -3.11 -19.98 -8.58
C GLU A 97 -4.35 -19.19 -8.15
N LEU A 98 -5.52 -19.69 -8.55
CA LEU A 98 -6.82 -19.17 -8.15
C LEU A 98 -6.96 -19.21 -6.64
N MET A 99 -7.49 -18.13 -6.08
CA MET A 99 -7.74 -17.97 -4.66
C MET A 99 -9.24 -17.88 -4.42
N SER A 100 -9.70 -18.50 -3.33
CA SER A 100 -11.00 -18.21 -2.76
C SER A 100 -11.10 -16.75 -2.33
N ARG A 101 -12.32 -16.27 -2.11
CA ARG A 101 -12.57 -14.90 -1.64
C ARG A 101 -11.80 -14.58 -0.36
N GLN A 102 -11.77 -15.50 0.60
CA GLN A 102 -11.06 -15.34 1.87
C GLN A 102 -9.54 -15.27 1.66
N GLU A 103 -9.02 -16.11 0.77
CA GLU A 103 -7.59 -16.09 0.43
C GLU A 103 -7.18 -14.80 -0.29
N VAL A 104 -8.03 -14.24 -1.17
CA VAL A 104 -7.78 -12.93 -1.78
C VAL A 104 -7.67 -11.84 -0.71
N TYR A 105 -8.64 -11.75 0.21
CA TYR A 105 -8.58 -10.76 1.28
C TYR A 105 -7.32 -10.90 2.12
N LYS A 106 -7.01 -12.14 2.56
CA LYS A 106 -5.80 -12.41 3.35
C LYS A 106 -4.53 -12.05 2.58
N PHE A 107 -4.45 -12.42 1.31
CA PHE A 107 -3.31 -12.10 0.46
C PHE A 107 -3.10 -10.58 0.32
N LEU A 108 -4.17 -9.82 0.05
CA LEU A 108 -4.11 -8.36 -0.03
C LEU A 108 -3.68 -7.76 1.31
N ASN A 109 -4.27 -8.20 2.42
CA ASN A 109 -3.93 -7.72 3.76
C ASN A 109 -2.46 -7.94 4.14
N ASP A 110 -1.92 -9.12 3.80
CA ASP A 110 -0.57 -9.51 4.21
C ASP A 110 0.53 -8.93 3.31
N ASN A 111 0.20 -8.61 2.05
CA ASN A 111 1.21 -8.20 1.05
C ASN A 111 1.10 -6.74 0.59
N LEU A 112 -0.08 -6.12 0.68
CA LEU A 112 -0.24 -4.68 0.40
C LEU A 112 0.04 -3.87 1.65
N ILE A 113 1.33 -3.73 1.94
CA ILE A 113 1.85 -2.93 3.04
C ILE A 113 2.36 -1.60 2.47
N GLY A 114 1.84 -0.50 3.00
CA GLY A 114 2.39 0.84 2.76
C GLY A 114 3.47 1.17 3.78
N CYS A 115 4.51 1.88 3.36
CA CYS A 115 5.54 2.43 4.22
C CYS A 115 5.82 3.89 3.83
N ILE A 116 5.98 4.76 4.82
CA ILE A 116 6.34 6.15 4.58
C ILE A 116 7.86 6.31 4.63
N VAL A 117 8.41 6.86 3.56
CA VAL A 117 9.85 7.15 3.42
C VAL A 117 10.04 8.62 3.05
N THR A 118 11.25 9.16 3.20
CA THR A 118 11.58 10.48 2.66
C THR A 118 11.70 10.41 1.14
N LYS A 119 11.73 11.57 0.48
CA LYS A 119 11.98 11.63 -0.96
C LYS A 119 13.37 11.10 -1.29
N GLU A 120 14.35 11.40 -0.46
CA GLU A 120 15.74 10.99 -0.64
C GLU A 120 15.89 9.46 -0.52
N GLU A 121 15.15 8.84 0.40
CA GLU A 121 15.08 7.37 0.54
C GLU A 121 14.35 6.71 -0.64
N ASP A 122 13.28 7.32 -1.15
CA ASP A 122 12.59 6.87 -2.37
C ASP A 122 13.53 6.95 -3.59
N ASP A 123 14.27 8.05 -3.72
CA ASP A 123 15.28 8.23 -4.78
C ASP A 123 16.39 7.16 -4.67
N LEU A 124 16.87 6.83 -3.46
CA LEU A 124 17.83 5.75 -3.23
C LEU A 124 17.29 4.37 -3.65
N LEU A 125 16.02 4.06 -3.33
CA LEU A 125 15.36 2.84 -3.79
C LEU A 125 15.25 2.84 -5.33
N ASN A 126 14.90 3.97 -5.93
CA ASN A 126 14.76 4.13 -7.38
C ASN A 126 16.09 3.87 -8.11
N GLU A 127 17.19 4.44 -7.61
CA GLU A 127 18.55 4.31 -8.14
C GLU A 127 19.04 2.86 -8.12
N ASN A 128 18.61 2.06 -7.14
CA ASN A 128 18.91 0.63 -7.04
C ASN A 128 17.91 -0.26 -7.81
N GLY A 129 16.95 0.33 -8.54
CA GLY A 129 15.92 -0.39 -9.30
C GLY A 129 14.77 -0.96 -8.45
N TYR A 130 14.80 -0.72 -7.13
CA TYR A 130 13.87 -1.29 -6.16
C TYR A 130 12.46 -0.70 -6.23
N GLN A 131 12.23 0.35 -7.01
CA GLN A 131 10.87 0.80 -7.35
C GLN A 131 10.01 -0.24 -8.08
N ARG A 132 10.65 -1.16 -8.80
CA ARG A 132 9.99 -2.15 -9.65
C ARG A 132 10.40 -3.57 -9.32
N GLU A 133 11.53 -3.73 -8.66
CA GLU A 133 12.15 -5.03 -8.40
C GLU A 133 12.37 -5.27 -6.92
N MET A 134 12.39 -6.56 -6.55
CA MET A 134 12.90 -7.00 -5.25
C MET A 134 14.38 -7.39 -5.40
N PRO A 135 15.16 -7.45 -4.29
CA PRO A 135 16.56 -7.87 -4.35
C PRO A 135 16.74 -9.25 -4.98
N LYS A 136 17.91 -9.49 -5.58
CA LYS A 136 18.22 -10.76 -6.24
C LYS A 136 18.03 -11.94 -5.28
N GLY A 137 17.30 -12.96 -5.73
CA GLY A 137 16.99 -14.15 -4.93
C GLY A 137 15.76 -14.01 -4.05
N TRP A 138 15.09 -12.86 -4.03
CA TRP A 138 13.81 -12.72 -3.37
C TRP A 138 12.71 -13.48 -4.12
N SER A 139 11.81 -14.11 -3.36
CA SER A 139 10.60 -14.74 -3.85
C SER A 139 9.41 -14.36 -2.99
N PHE A 140 8.20 -14.48 -3.54
CA PHE A 140 6.97 -14.32 -2.77
C PHE A 140 6.97 -15.21 -1.52
N GLY A 141 6.56 -14.64 -0.38
CA GLY A 141 6.67 -15.28 0.94
C GLY A 141 8.01 -15.09 1.64
N GLY A 142 9.01 -14.50 0.98
CA GLY A 142 10.24 -14.06 1.60
C GLY A 142 10.06 -12.79 2.45
N ASP A 143 11.19 -12.22 2.88
CA ASP A 143 11.17 -10.99 3.67
C ASP A 143 10.67 -9.80 2.84
N VAL A 144 9.50 -9.28 3.21
CA VAL A 144 8.88 -8.13 2.52
C VAL A 144 9.71 -6.86 2.68
N TRP A 145 10.56 -6.76 3.71
CA TRP A 145 11.40 -5.59 3.98
C TRP A 145 12.76 -5.63 3.26
N ALA A 146 12.98 -6.62 2.39
CA ALA A 146 14.28 -6.87 1.77
C ALA A 146 14.87 -5.65 1.03
N ARG A 147 14.03 -4.83 0.36
CA ARG A 147 14.50 -3.63 -0.37
C ARG A 147 15.11 -2.60 0.59
N TYR A 148 14.44 -2.33 1.71
CA TYR A 148 14.93 -1.40 2.72
C TYR A 148 16.21 -1.89 3.39
N LYS A 149 16.30 -3.20 3.68
CA LYS A 149 17.53 -3.81 4.21
C LYS A 149 18.70 -3.72 3.23
N ALA A 150 18.43 -3.87 1.94
CA ALA A 150 19.46 -3.76 0.90
C ALA A 150 19.97 -2.33 0.70
N THR A 151 19.23 -1.32 1.17
CA THR A 151 19.59 0.11 1.08
C THR A 151 19.81 0.75 2.46
N ASP A 152 19.97 -0.05 3.52
CA ASP A 152 20.16 0.42 4.90
C ASP A 152 19.10 1.43 5.40
N ILE A 153 17.86 1.31 4.92
CA ILE A 153 16.73 2.12 5.40
C ILE A 153 16.11 1.43 6.62
N GLU A 154 16.22 2.07 7.78
CA GLU A 154 15.65 1.58 9.04
C GLU A 154 14.15 1.88 9.10
N ILE A 155 13.33 0.84 9.28
CA ILE A 155 11.85 0.93 9.36
C ILE A 155 11.37 0.72 10.80
N HIS A 156 10.44 1.58 11.23
CA HIS A 156 9.74 1.49 12.50
C HIS A 156 8.25 1.31 12.28
N GLN A 157 7.64 0.51 13.16
CA GLN A 157 6.19 0.43 13.28
C GLN A 157 5.71 1.43 14.33
N ILE A 158 4.72 2.24 13.97
CA ILE A 158 4.06 3.20 14.88
C ILE A 158 2.59 2.85 15.07
N SER A 159 2.00 3.38 16.15
CA SER A 159 0.57 3.26 16.44
C SER A 159 -0.07 4.65 16.45
N TRP A 160 -1.16 4.80 15.70
CA TRP A 160 -1.92 6.05 15.67
C TRP A 160 -2.98 6.05 16.75
N ASN A 161 -2.81 6.90 17.78
CA ASN A 161 -3.87 7.16 18.75
C ASN A 161 -4.98 7.97 18.06
N LYS A 162 -6.09 7.32 17.68
CA LYS A 162 -7.30 8.05 17.26
C LYS A 162 -7.73 8.93 18.45
N LYS A 163 -7.60 10.25 18.33
CA LYS A 163 -8.36 11.15 19.21
C LYS A 163 -9.84 10.83 18.97
N ILE A 164 -10.48 10.21 19.97
CA ILE A 164 -11.93 10.13 20.04
C ILE A 164 -12.40 11.58 20.00
N GLY A 165 -13.10 11.95 18.93
CA GLY A 165 -13.61 13.30 18.78
C GLY A 165 -14.46 13.65 20.00
N SER A 166 -14.10 14.73 20.67
CA SER A 166 -14.97 15.38 21.64
C SER A 166 -16.26 15.77 20.92
N THR A 167 -17.34 15.03 21.18
CA THR A 167 -18.69 15.57 21.02
C THR A 167 -18.90 16.59 22.12
N SER A 168 -18.49 17.83 21.86
CA SER A 168 -19.00 19.02 22.53
C SER A 168 -20.09 19.61 21.65
N GLY A 169 -21.30 19.63 22.16
CA GLY A 169 -22.48 20.20 21.52
C GLY A 169 -23.67 19.99 22.42
N GLU A 170 -23.73 20.83 23.46
CA GLU A 170 -24.96 21.19 24.19
C GLU A 170 -26.06 21.65 23.25
#